data_AF-A0A803JJF0-F1
#
_entry.id   AF-A0A803JJF0-F1
#
_cell.length_a   1.000
_cell.length_b   1.000
_cell.length_c   1.000
_cell.angle_alpha   90.00
_cell.angle_beta   90.00
_cell.angle_gamma   90.00
#
_symmetry.space_group_name_H-M   'P 1'
#
loop_
_entity.id
_entity.type
_entity.pdbx_description
1 polymer ?
#
loop_
_entity_poly.entity_id
_entity_poly.type
_entity_poly.pdbx_seq_one_letter_code
_entity_poly.pdbx_strand_id
1 'polypeptide(L)'
;MGPSSICLVALLSLLIPAHSAPDPTLDTHWQLWVKTHQKSYKDAEEERARRTIWEETLKFISVHNLEYSLGLHTYEVGMNHLGDMTGEEVAATMTGYTGSGDSLANMSHVPKEILEALAPPSIDWRTQNCVTPVRDQGSSCRSCYAFSAVGALECQWKKKTVRLVTFSPQELVDCSDGEGNHGCNGGKIEKAFKYMKKYGVMEESAYPYTGQKGLCRKKQPGNIGVVKAIHDLPSGNETLLMNTVGTIGPVSVSINASSEKFHQFKSGVYYNPDCLPNKVNHAVLVVGYGKENGMDYWLVKNSWGVQFGENGYIKMARNRGNNCGIATRPVYATV
;
A
#
# COMPACT_ATOMS: atom_id res chain seq x y z
N MET A 1 -26.64 69.11 17.19
CA MET A 1 -25.53 68.50 16.44
C MET A 1 -25.47 67.03 16.82
N GLY A 2 -25.57 66.15 15.82
CA GLY A 2 -25.30 64.73 15.98
C GLY A 2 -26.30 63.85 15.23
N PRO A 3 -25.93 63.34 14.04
CA PRO A 3 -26.49 62.11 13.54
C PRO A 3 -25.43 61.01 13.44
N SER A 4 -25.77 59.89 14.05
CA SER A 4 -25.70 58.52 13.54
C SER A 4 -24.39 58.01 12.93
N SER A 5 -23.69 57.18 13.70
CA SER A 5 -22.74 56.20 13.18
C SER A 5 -23.50 55.07 12.46
N ILE A 6 -23.23 54.91 11.17
CA ILE A 6 -23.68 53.76 10.37
C ILE A 6 -22.66 52.63 10.59
N CYS A 7 -23.11 51.54 11.20
CA CYS A 7 -22.32 50.32 11.33
C CYS A 7 -22.46 49.50 10.04
N LEU A 8 -21.43 49.53 9.19
CA LEU A 8 -21.33 48.65 8.02
C LEU A 8 -20.96 47.24 8.50
N VAL A 9 -21.94 46.34 8.55
CA VAL A 9 -21.70 44.90 8.69
C VAL A 9 -21.25 44.38 7.33
N ALA A 10 -19.96 44.16 7.15
CA ALA A 10 -19.42 43.46 6.00
C ALA A 10 -19.78 41.97 6.12
N LEU A 11 -20.83 41.55 5.40
CA LEU A 11 -21.14 40.14 5.17
C LEU A 11 -20.08 39.56 4.24
N LEU A 12 -19.05 38.93 4.82
CA LEU A 12 -18.19 37.98 4.11
C LEU A 12 -19.03 36.74 3.79
N SER A 13 -19.68 36.74 2.62
CA SER A 13 -20.28 35.55 2.05
C SER A 13 -19.17 34.54 1.75
N LEU A 14 -19.08 33.49 2.55
CA LEU A 14 -18.36 32.27 2.22
C LEU A 14 -18.98 31.71 0.94
N LEU A 15 -18.27 31.85 -0.19
CA LEU A 15 -18.59 31.16 -1.42
C LEU A 15 -18.37 29.66 -1.19
N ILE A 16 -19.44 28.95 -0.86
CA ILE A 16 -19.47 27.49 -0.99
C ILE A 16 -19.44 27.22 -2.50
N PRO A 17 -18.43 26.50 -3.04
CA PRO A 17 -18.46 26.13 -4.45
C PRO A 17 -19.75 25.35 -4.71
N ALA A 18 -20.56 25.87 -5.63
CA ALA A 18 -21.74 25.18 -6.11
C ALA A 18 -21.28 23.84 -6.70
N HIS A 19 -21.58 22.74 -6.01
CA HIS A 19 -21.35 21.41 -6.55
C HIS A 19 -22.25 21.31 -7.78
N SER A 20 -21.65 21.23 -8.97
CA SER A 20 -22.38 20.97 -10.20
C SER A 20 -23.17 19.68 -10.02
N ALA A 21 -24.44 19.69 -10.45
CA ALA A 21 -25.23 18.46 -10.47
C ALA A 21 -24.49 17.38 -11.28
N PRO A 22 -24.58 16.09 -10.90
CA PRO A 22 -23.97 14.98 -11.65
C PRO A 22 -24.36 15.02 -13.13
N ASP A 23 -23.43 14.66 -14.01
CA ASP A 23 -23.64 14.62 -15.45
C ASP A 23 -24.59 13.46 -15.83
N PRO A 24 -25.82 13.75 -16.34
CA PRO A 24 -26.79 12.72 -16.69
C PRO A 24 -26.31 11.77 -17.80
N THR A 25 -25.36 12.19 -18.64
CA THR A 25 -24.81 11.34 -19.71
C THR A 25 -24.01 10.16 -19.16
N LEU A 26 -23.56 10.24 -17.92
CA LEU A 26 -22.78 9.23 -17.24
C LEU A 26 -23.62 8.31 -16.35
N ASP A 27 -24.96 8.46 -16.28
CA ASP A 27 -25.83 7.69 -15.38
C ASP A 27 -25.70 6.17 -15.58
N THR A 28 -25.69 5.72 -16.84
CA THR A 28 -25.54 4.28 -17.14
C THR A 28 -24.16 3.77 -16.70
N HIS A 29 -23.11 4.60 -16.86
CA HIS A 29 -21.75 4.26 -16.44
C HIS A 29 -21.65 4.18 -14.91
N TRP A 30 -22.32 5.08 -14.18
CA TRP A 30 -22.43 5.02 -12.73
C TRP A 30 -22.97 3.69 -12.25
N GLN A 31 -24.16 3.33 -12.76
CA GLN A 31 -24.91 2.18 -12.29
C GLN A 31 -24.16 0.89 -12.62
N LEU A 32 -23.49 0.85 -13.78
CA LEU A 32 -22.62 -0.28 -14.13
C LEU A 32 -21.40 -0.37 -13.19
N TRP A 33 -20.75 0.75 -12.89
CA TRP A 33 -19.61 0.79 -11.97
C TRP A 33 -20.00 0.38 -10.54
N VAL A 34 -21.09 0.94 -10.01
CA VAL A 34 -21.66 0.59 -8.69
C VAL A 34 -21.92 -0.92 -8.61
N LYS A 35 -22.56 -1.49 -9.64
CA LYS A 35 -22.83 -2.93 -9.70
C LYS A 35 -21.55 -3.77 -9.81
N THR A 36 -20.59 -3.34 -10.62
CA THR A 36 -19.33 -4.05 -10.86
C THR A 36 -18.48 -4.14 -9.58
N HIS A 37 -18.44 -3.06 -8.80
CA HIS A 37 -17.67 -2.98 -7.56
C HIS A 37 -18.51 -3.26 -6.30
N GLN A 38 -19.75 -3.71 -6.47
CA GLN A 38 -20.67 -4.08 -5.38
C GLN A 38 -20.83 -2.98 -4.34
N LYS A 39 -20.93 -1.73 -4.80
CA LYS A 39 -21.05 -0.55 -3.95
C LYS A 39 -22.46 -0.47 -3.37
N SER A 40 -22.53 -0.03 -2.12
CA SER A 40 -23.78 0.23 -1.40
C SER A 40 -23.63 1.50 -0.58
N TYR A 41 -24.63 2.37 -0.66
CA TYR A 41 -24.65 3.66 0.03
C TYR A 41 -25.79 3.67 1.05
N LYS A 42 -25.61 4.41 2.14
CA LYS A 42 -26.57 4.51 3.24
C LYS A 42 -27.88 5.16 2.78
N ASP A 43 -27.78 6.20 1.96
CA ASP A 43 -28.90 7.00 1.47
C ASP A 43 -28.56 7.68 0.13
N ALA A 44 -29.55 8.31 -0.48
CA ALA A 44 -29.41 8.96 -1.78
C ALA A 44 -28.52 10.23 -1.74
N GLU A 45 -28.32 10.81 -0.56
CA GLU A 45 -27.43 11.95 -0.39
C GLU A 45 -25.97 11.48 -0.43
N GLU A 46 -25.63 10.40 0.28
CA GLU A 46 -24.33 9.75 0.17
C GLU A 46 -24.06 9.28 -1.26
N GLU A 47 -25.01 8.60 -1.92
CA GLU A 47 -24.82 8.14 -3.30
C GLU A 47 -24.52 9.31 -4.24
N ARG A 48 -25.22 10.44 -4.09
CA ARG A 48 -24.96 11.64 -4.90
C ARG A 48 -23.57 12.22 -4.64
N ALA A 49 -23.13 12.28 -3.38
CA ALA A 49 -21.79 12.77 -3.04
C ALA A 49 -20.69 11.85 -3.62
N ARG A 50 -20.86 10.54 -3.47
CA ARG A 50 -19.97 9.51 -4.02
C ARG A 50 -19.92 9.56 -5.55
N ARG A 51 -21.07 9.82 -6.17
CA ARG A 51 -21.17 10.03 -7.60
C ARG A 51 -20.36 11.25 -8.07
N THR A 52 -20.44 12.37 -7.36
CA THR A 52 -19.65 13.56 -7.70
C THR A 52 -18.15 13.28 -7.63
N ILE A 53 -17.68 12.61 -6.57
CA ILE A 53 -16.27 12.21 -6.44
C ILE A 53 -15.85 11.31 -7.61
N TRP A 54 -16.70 10.35 -7.98
CA TRP A 54 -16.43 9.46 -9.11
C TRP A 54 -16.29 10.19 -10.45
N GLU A 55 -17.11 11.21 -10.70
CA GLU A 55 -17.01 12.03 -11.91
C GLU A 55 -15.73 12.89 -11.92
N GLU A 56 -15.34 13.42 -10.76
CA GLU A 56 -14.06 14.14 -10.59
C GLU A 56 -12.87 13.22 -10.85
N THR A 57 -12.86 12.01 -10.29
CA THR A 57 -11.83 11.00 -10.56
C THR A 57 -11.81 10.58 -12.03
N LEU A 58 -12.96 10.45 -12.69
CA LEU A 58 -13.03 10.17 -14.13
C LEU A 58 -12.39 11.29 -14.96
N LYS A 59 -12.62 12.56 -14.58
CA LYS A 59 -11.99 13.72 -15.21
C LYS A 59 -10.47 13.72 -14.98
N PHE A 60 -10.02 13.46 -13.76
CA PHE A 60 -8.60 13.30 -13.43
C PHE A 60 -7.94 12.23 -14.31
N ILE A 61 -8.55 11.04 -14.41
CA ILE A 61 -8.06 9.94 -15.25
C ILE A 61 -7.94 10.36 -16.71
N SER A 62 -8.95 11.05 -17.23
CA SER A 62 -8.98 11.48 -18.64
C SER A 62 -7.83 12.46 -18.95
N VAL A 63 -7.58 13.43 -18.07
CA VAL A 63 -6.48 14.39 -18.24
C VAL A 63 -5.12 13.71 -18.10
N HIS A 64 -4.93 12.89 -17.07
CA HIS A 64 -3.66 12.18 -16.86
C HIS A 64 -3.31 11.27 -18.05
N ASN A 65 -4.29 10.54 -18.60
CA ASN A 65 -4.02 9.64 -19.70
C ASN A 65 -3.80 10.37 -21.04
N LEU A 66 -4.34 11.59 -21.20
CA LEU A 66 -3.94 12.48 -22.29
C LEU A 66 -2.46 12.89 -22.15
N GLU A 67 -2.02 13.29 -20.96
CA GLU A 67 -0.62 13.61 -20.69
C GLU A 67 0.32 12.40 -20.91
N TYR A 68 -0.13 11.19 -20.51
CA TYR A 68 0.56 9.95 -20.82
C TYR A 68 0.72 9.72 -22.33
N SER A 69 -0.34 9.95 -23.12
CA SER A 69 -0.27 9.81 -24.60
C SER A 69 0.69 10.79 -25.26
N LEU A 70 1.00 11.90 -24.58
CA LEU A 70 1.99 12.91 -24.99
C LEU A 70 3.41 12.60 -24.46
N GLY A 71 3.60 11.49 -23.77
CA GLY A 71 4.89 11.08 -23.21
C GLY A 71 5.31 11.82 -21.94
N LEU A 72 4.38 12.51 -21.27
CA LEU A 72 4.67 13.24 -20.02
C LEU A 72 4.68 12.32 -18.79
N HIS A 73 4.01 11.17 -18.88
CA HIS A 73 3.99 10.13 -17.85
C HIS A 73 4.47 8.80 -18.41
N THR A 74 4.89 7.92 -17.51
CA THR A 74 5.41 6.57 -17.82
C THR A 74 4.43 5.46 -17.46
N TYR A 75 3.20 5.84 -17.09
CA TYR A 75 2.14 4.96 -16.64
C TYR A 75 0.76 5.55 -16.96
N GLU A 76 -0.24 4.69 -16.98
CA GLU A 76 -1.65 5.04 -17.09
C GLU A 76 -2.33 4.94 -15.73
N VAL A 77 -3.35 5.76 -15.55
CA VAL A 77 -4.34 5.61 -14.47
C VAL A 77 -5.66 5.10 -15.04
N GLY A 78 -6.54 4.59 -14.19
CA GLY A 78 -7.82 4.07 -14.61
C GLY A 78 -8.78 3.89 -13.45
N MET A 79 -10.05 3.93 -13.79
CA MET A 79 -11.14 3.78 -12.83
C MET A 79 -11.08 2.39 -12.19
N ASN A 80 -11.12 2.33 -10.87
CA ASN A 80 -11.17 1.10 -10.10
C ASN A 80 -12.17 1.22 -8.94
N HIS A 81 -12.16 0.27 -8.00
CA HIS A 81 -13.10 0.25 -6.86
C HIS A 81 -12.93 1.40 -5.87
N LEU A 82 -11.84 2.17 -5.95
CA LEU A 82 -11.59 3.37 -5.15
C LEU A 82 -12.09 4.64 -5.83
N GLY A 83 -12.74 4.52 -7.00
CA GLY A 83 -13.15 5.65 -7.83
C GLY A 83 -14.09 6.65 -7.17
N ASP A 84 -14.85 6.26 -6.16
CA ASP A 84 -15.78 7.13 -5.42
C ASP A 84 -15.21 7.61 -4.07
N MET A 85 -13.90 7.49 -3.87
CA MET A 85 -13.20 7.92 -2.66
C MET A 85 -12.20 9.02 -2.98
N THR A 86 -12.12 10.05 -2.12
CA THR A 86 -11.08 11.08 -2.27
C THR A 86 -9.70 10.51 -1.91
N GLY A 87 -8.64 11.19 -2.35
CA GLY A 87 -7.28 10.80 -2.00
C GLY A 87 -7.03 10.79 -0.49
N GLU A 88 -7.63 11.72 0.24
CA GLU A 88 -7.59 11.78 1.70
C GLU A 88 -8.32 10.60 2.34
N GLU A 89 -9.49 10.22 1.83
CA GLU A 89 -10.24 9.06 2.34
C GLU A 89 -9.45 7.77 2.15
N VAL A 90 -8.88 7.55 0.96
CA VAL A 90 -8.04 6.36 0.68
C VAL A 90 -6.81 6.37 1.59
N ALA A 91 -6.11 7.51 1.70
CA ALA A 91 -4.95 7.62 2.59
C ALA A 91 -5.32 7.35 4.07
N ALA A 92 -6.48 7.80 4.53
CA ALA A 92 -6.93 7.65 5.91
C ALA A 92 -7.38 6.22 6.24
N THR A 93 -7.94 5.49 5.27
CA THR A 93 -8.63 4.19 5.51
C THR A 93 -7.89 2.97 4.96
N MET A 94 -7.19 3.12 3.83
CA MET A 94 -6.51 2.02 3.13
C MET A 94 -5.01 1.95 3.44
N THR A 95 -4.46 2.90 4.20
CA THR A 95 -3.06 2.90 4.65
C THR A 95 -2.98 2.86 6.17
N GLY A 96 -1.90 2.29 6.73
CA GLY A 96 -1.80 2.05 8.17
C GLY A 96 -0.38 1.93 8.71
N TYR A 97 0.64 2.32 7.93
CA TYR A 97 2.01 2.30 8.41
C TYR A 97 2.29 3.52 9.29
N THR A 98 2.79 3.28 10.50
CA THR A 98 3.04 4.34 11.51
C THR A 98 4.52 4.50 11.86
N GLY A 99 5.43 3.95 11.06
CA GLY A 99 6.87 4.18 11.24
C GLY A 99 7.26 5.59 10.82
N SER A 100 8.10 6.27 11.62
CA SER A 100 8.78 7.50 11.18
C SER A 100 9.92 7.17 10.21
N GLY A 101 10.63 8.15 9.66
CA GLY A 101 11.81 7.94 8.78
C GLY A 101 13.16 7.85 9.53
N ASP A 102 13.19 8.03 10.85
CA ASP A 102 14.42 8.39 11.60
C ASP A 102 15.27 7.20 12.09
N SER A 103 14.93 5.96 11.73
CA SER A 103 15.67 4.77 12.17
C SER A 103 16.73 4.46 11.14
N LEU A 104 17.92 5.00 11.36
CA LEU A 104 19.10 4.69 10.58
C LEU A 104 19.56 3.29 10.99
N ALA A 105 19.05 2.25 10.32
CA ALA A 105 19.65 0.93 10.40
C ALA A 105 21.14 1.09 10.03
N ASN A 106 22.02 0.74 10.96
CA ASN A 106 23.44 0.96 10.79
C ASN A 106 23.98 0.00 9.71
N MET A 107 24.69 0.55 8.71
CA MET A 107 25.38 -0.20 7.65
C MET A 107 26.21 -1.38 8.20
N SER A 108 26.79 -1.26 9.39
CA SER A 108 27.60 -2.31 10.03
C SER A 108 26.82 -3.59 10.38
N HIS A 109 25.49 -3.54 10.41
CA HIS A 109 24.64 -4.70 10.70
C HIS A 109 24.10 -5.37 9.43
N VAL A 110 24.42 -4.84 8.24
CA VAL A 110 24.05 -5.48 6.98
C VAL A 110 24.96 -6.69 6.75
N PRO A 111 24.41 -7.90 6.54
CA PRO A 111 25.20 -9.09 6.25
C PRO A 111 26.13 -8.87 5.06
N LYS A 112 27.37 -9.40 5.17
CA LYS A 112 28.38 -9.31 4.11
C LYS A 112 27.88 -9.89 2.79
N GLU A 113 27.09 -10.97 2.85
CA GLU A 113 26.47 -11.57 1.66
C GLU A 113 25.59 -10.58 0.88
N ILE A 114 24.92 -9.64 1.54
CA ILE A 114 24.08 -8.62 0.88
C ILE A 114 24.94 -7.47 0.34
N LEU A 115 25.97 -7.07 1.07
CA LEU A 115 26.91 -6.02 0.64
C LEU A 115 27.66 -6.42 -0.64
N GLU A 116 28.01 -7.70 -0.76
CA GLU A 116 28.80 -8.26 -1.87
C GLU A 116 27.94 -9.01 -2.89
N ALA A 117 26.62 -9.01 -2.72
CA ALA A 117 25.70 -9.72 -3.61
C ALA A 117 25.79 -9.21 -5.05
N LEU A 118 25.93 -10.15 -5.98
CA LEU A 118 25.70 -9.93 -7.41
C LEU A 118 24.24 -10.29 -7.72
N ALA A 119 23.34 -9.33 -7.49
CA ALA A 119 21.93 -9.52 -7.79
C ALA A 119 21.72 -9.70 -9.32
N PRO A 120 20.81 -10.57 -9.76
CA PRO A 120 20.49 -10.70 -11.18
C PRO A 120 19.93 -9.36 -11.72
N PRO A 121 20.03 -9.08 -13.03
CA PRO A 121 19.54 -7.83 -13.61
C PRO A 121 18.01 -7.67 -13.51
N SER A 122 17.28 -8.77 -13.40
CA SER A 122 15.85 -8.80 -13.12
C SER A 122 15.50 -10.03 -12.29
N ILE A 123 14.45 -9.92 -11.48
CA ILE A 123 13.89 -11.04 -10.74
C ILE A 123 12.39 -10.83 -10.55
N ASP A 124 11.62 -11.91 -10.62
CA ASP A 124 10.21 -11.94 -10.30
C ASP A 124 9.92 -13.17 -9.42
N TRP A 125 9.70 -12.96 -8.13
CA TRP A 125 9.44 -14.06 -7.19
C TRP A 125 8.09 -14.74 -7.42
N ARG A 126 7.19 -14.16 -8.24
CA ARG A 126 5.93 -14.81 -8.64
C ARG A 126 6.20 -16.03 -9.51
N THR A 127 7.19 -15.96 -10.40
CA THR A 127 7.57 -17.08 -11.29
C THR A 127 8.32 -18.19 -10.54
N GLN A 128 8.83 -17.89 -9.34
CA GLN A 128 9.52 -18.84 -8.47
C GLN A 128 8.61 -19.53 -7.43
N ASN A 129 7.28 -19.41 -7.58
CA ASN A 129 6.30 -20.01 -6.67
C ASN A 129 6.54 -19.61 -5.19
N CYS A 130 6.90 -18.35 -4.97
CA CYS A 130 7.27 -17.80 -3.67
C CYS A 130 6.31 -16.70 -3.18
N VAL A 131 5.35 -16.29 -4.02
CA VAL A 131 4.41 -15.21 -3.74
C VAL A 131 3.00 -15.78 -3.72
N THR A 132 2.30 -15.63 -2.61
CA THR A 132 0.88 -16.02 -2.47
C THR A 132 -0.04 -15.14 -3.32
N PRO A 133 -1.32 -15.48 -3.50
CA PRO A 133 -2.29 -14.60 -4.16
C PRO A 133 -2.34 -13.19 -3.54
N VAL A 134 -2.72 -12.20 -4.36
CA VAL A 134 -3.04 -10.86 -3.85
C VAL A 134 -4.25 -10.95 -2.92
N ARG A 135 -4.22 -10.16 -1.86
CA ARG A 135 -5.29 -10.06 -0.87
C ARG A 135 -5.80 -8.63 -0.77
N ASP A 136 -6.92 -8.47 -0.09
CA ASP A 136 -7.56 -7.18 0.13
C ASP A 136 -7.70 -6.93 1.64
N GLN A 137 -7.14 -5.82 2.12
CA GLN A 137 -7.27 -5.41 3.51
C GLN A 137 -8.61 -4.72 3.79
N GLY A 138 -9.29 -4.19 2.77
CA GLY A 138 -10.50 -3.39 2.88
C GLY A 138 -10.28 -2.00 3.53
N SER A 139 -11.26 -1.12 3.37
CA SER A 139 -11.24 0.25 3.93
C SER A 139 -11.57 0.30 5.42
N SER A 140 -12.14 -0.77 5.98
CA SER A 140 -12.46 -0.84 7.41
C SER A 140 -11.25 -1.08 8.30
N CYS A 141 -10.09 -1.45 7.74
CA CYS A 141 -8.92 -1.80 8.51
C CYS A 141 -7.59 -1.34 7.90
N ARG A 142 -6.85 -0.55 8.67
CA ARG A 142 -5.53 -0.02 8.30
C ARG A 142 -4.43 -1.05 8.60
N SER A 143 -4.52 -2.24 8.01
CA SER A 143 -3.68 -3.40 8.35
C SER A 143 -2.56 -3.70 7.34
N CYS A 144 -2.23 -2.79 6.43
CA CYS A 144 -1.17 -2.97 5.42
C CYS A 144 0.16 -3.51 6.00
N TYR A 145 0.53 -3.08 7.23
CA TYR A 145 1.72 -3.57 7.93
C TYR A 145 1.69 -5.08 8.18
N ALA A 146 0.52 -5.63 8.50
CA ALA A 146 0.34 -7.06 8.75
C ALA A 146 0.46 -7.84 7.43
N PHE A 147 -0.21 -7.38 6.36
CA PHE A 147 -0.15 -7.98 5.02
C PHE A 147 1.28 -7.98 4.45
N SER A 148 1.98 -6.86 4.58
CA SER A 148 3.38 -6.74 4.16
C SER A 148 4.28 -7.70 4.95
N ALA A 149 4.11 -7.79 6.28
CA ALA A 149 4.90 -8.67 7.13
C ALA A 149 4.68 -10.16 6.82
N VAL A 150 3.43 -10.62 6.71
CA VAL A 150 3.17 -12.02 6.34
C VAL A 150 3.69 -12.31 4.94
N GLY A 151 3.53 -11.40 3.98
CA GLY A 151 4.00 -11.59 2.61
C GLY A 151 5.51 -11.83 2.50
N ALA A 152 6.32 -11.13 3.30
CA ALA A 152 7.76 -11.37 3.36
C ALA A 152 8.11 -12.72 4.01
N LEU A 153 7.34 -13.14 5.02
CA LEU A 153 7.54 -14.44 5.69
C LEU A 153 7.19 -15.62 4.77
N GLU A 154 6.13 -15.51 3.96
CA GLU A 154 5.61 -16.61 3.12
C GLU A 154 6.67 -17.18 2.16
N CYS A 155 7.45 -16.31 1.51
CA CYS A 155 8.55 -16.75 0.64
C CYS A 155 9.67 -17.41 1.43
N GLN A 156 10.05 -16.85 2.58
CA GLN A 156 11.12 -17.40 3.42
C GLN A 156 10.75 -18.78 3.93
N TRP A 157 9.49 -18.93 4.36
CA TRP A 157 8.92 -20.20 4.75
C TRP A 157 8.93 -21.22 3.60
N LYS A 158 8.53 -20.81 2.38
CA LYS A 158 8.62 -21.66 1.18
C LYS A 158 10.05 -22.12 0.91
N LYS A 159 11.04 -21.21 0.97
CA LYS A 159 12.45 -21.54 0.75
C LYS A 159 12.97 -22.54 1.78
N LYS A 160 12.50 -22.46 3.03
CA LYS A 160 12.93 -23.33 4.13
C LYS A 160 12.24 -24.69 4.16
N THR A 161 10.94 -24.71 3.90
CA THR A 161 10.07 -25.89 4.12
C THR A 161 9.59 -26.55 2.83
N VAL A 162 9.89 -25.94 1.68
CA VAL A 162 9.41 -26.35 0.35
C VAL A 162 7.87 -26.23 0.20
N ARG A 163 7.16 -25.71 1.20
CA ARG A 163 5.70 -25.49 1.18
C ARG A 163 5.36 -24.01 1.16
N LEU A 164 4.59 -23.57 0.18
CA LEU A 164 4.07 -22.21 0.16
C LEU A 164 2.81 -22.19 1.04
N VAL A 165 2.82 -21.32 2.04
CA VAL A 165 1.73 -21.17 3.02
C VAL A 165 1.23 -19.74 2.92
N THR A 166 -0.06 -19.53 3.10
CA THR A 166 -0.64 -18.19 3.28
C THR A 166 -0.82 -17.95 4.77
N PHE A 167 -0.11 -16.99 5.34
CA PHE A 167 -0.14 -16.71 6.78
C PHE A 167 -1.17 -15.63 7.12
N SER A 168 -1.73 -15.71 8.33
CA SER A 168 -2.82 -14.84 8.79
C SER A 168 -2.33 -13.44 9.17
N PRO A 169 -2.71 -12.38 8.43
CA PRO A 169 -2.52 -11.00 8.88
C PRO A 169 -3.50 -10.67 10.01
N GLN A 170 -4.64 -11.38 10.12
CA GLN A 170 -5.61 -11.16 11.18
C GLN A 170 -5.04 -11.47 12.56
N GLU A 171 -4.25 -12.53 12.70
CA GLU A 171 -3.61 -12.82 13.97
C GLU A 171 -2.68 -11.65 14.38
N LEU A 172 -1.95 -11.06 13.43
CA LEU A 172 -1.14 -9.88 13.71
C LEU A 172 -2.01 -8.68 14.10
N VAL A 173 -3.12 -8.44 13.39
CA VAL A 173 -4.10 -7.40 13.73
C VAL A 173 -4.62 -7.59 15.16
N ASP A 174 -4.93 -8.81 15.56
CA ASP A 174 -5.55 -9.09 16.86
C ASP A 174 -4.54 -9.19 18.01
N CYS A 175 -3.33 -9.68 17.75
CA CYS A 175 -2.44 -10.16 18.81
C CYS A 175 -1.11 -9.41 18.97
N SER A 176 -0.74 -8.52 18.04
CA SER A 176 0.56 -7.83 18.07
C SER A 176 0.58 -6.51 18.85
N ASP A 177 -0.49 -6.19 19.59
CA ASP A 177 -0.57 -4.97 20.40
C ASP A 177 0.53 -4.92 21.47
N GLY A 178 0.85 -6.06 22.08
CA GLY A 178 1.95 -6.16 23.06
C GLY A 178 3.34 -5.85 22.48
N GLU A 179 3.50 -5.87 21.15
CA GLU A 179 4.73 -5.47 20.47
C GLU A 179 4.68 -4.00 19.98
N GLY A 180 3.53 -3.34 20.09
CA GLY A 180 3.33 -1.92 19.77
C GLY A 180 2.59 -1.63 18.46
N ASN A 181 1.90 -2.61 17.88
CA ASN A 181 0.91 -2.37 16.83
C ASN A 181 -0.45 -2.01 17.44
N HIS A 182 -1.38 -1.50 16.63
CA HIS A 182 -2.68 -1.03 17.12
C HIS A 182 -3.83 -1.58 16.27
N GLY A 183 -3.73 -2.84 15.83
CA GLY A 183 -4.76 -3.49 15.03
C GLY A 183 -5.08 -2.73 13.74
N CYS A 184 -6.35 -2.35 13.58
CA CYS A 184 -6.85 -1.56 12.45
C CYS A 184 -6.58 -0.05 12.56
N ASN A 185 -5.93 0.41 13.62
CA ASN A 185 -5.44 1.80 13.76
C ASN A 185 -3.99 1.95 13.25
N GLY A 186 -3.45 0.92 12.60
CA GLY A 186 -2.12 0.93 12.03
C GLY A 186 -1.04 0.28 12.90
N GLY A 187 0.14 0.18 12.33
CA GLY A 187 1.27 -0.54 12.92
C GLY A 187 2.55 -0.43 12.10
N LYS A 188 3.53 -1.21 12.51
CA LYS A 188 4.86 -1.27 11.92
C LYS A 188 5.22 -2.72 11.59
N ILE A 189 5.89 -2.92 10.46
CA ILE A 189 6.24 -4.25 9.96
C ILE A 189 7.19 -4.95 10.95
N GLU A 190 8.15 -4.22 11.51
CA GLU A 190 9.15 -4.71 12.47
C GLU A 190 8.50 -5.23 13.76
N LYS A 191 7.38 -4.61 14.18
CA LYS A 191 6.63 -5.06 15.37
C LYS A 191 5.82 -6.33 15.07
N ALA A 192 5.28 -6.46 13.86
CA ALA A 192 4.70 -7.72 13.40
C ALA A 192 5.77 -8.84 13.35
N PHE A 193 6.97 -8.56 12.84
CA PHE A 193 8.07 -9.54 12.88
C PHE A 193 8.49 -9.91 14.30
N LYS A 194 8.54 -8.95 15.24
CA LYS A 194 8.81 -9.24 16.66
C LYS A 194 7.77 -10.17 17.26
N TYR A 195 6.49 -9.97 16.95
CA TYR A 195 5.42 -10.88 17.35
C TYR A 195 5.66 -12.29 16.80
N MET A 196 5.91 -12.42 15.50
CA MET A 196 6.13 -13.72 14.84
C MET A 196 7.42 -14.41 15.33
N LYS A 197 8.41 -13.65 15.79
CA LYS A 197 9.61 -14.20 16.42
C LYS A 197 9.33 -14.80 17.80
N LYS A 198 8.43 -14.19 18.56
CA LYS A 198 8.10 -14.63 19.93
C LYS A 198 7.04 -15.74 19.96
N TYR A 199 6.07 -15.69 19.06
CA TYR A 199 4.89 -16.56 19.11
C TYR A 199 4.65 -17.36 17.83
N GLY A 200 5.31 -17.02 16.73
CA GLY A 200 4.93 -17.47 15.38
C GLY A 200 3.63 -16.84 14.89
N VAL A 201 3.15 -17.27 13.72
CA VAL A 201 1.82 -16.92 13.16
C VAL A 201 1.15 -18.16 12.54
N MET A 202 -0.18 -18.20 12.60
CA MET A 202 -1.01 -19.24 12.00
C MET A 202 -1.18 -19.06 10.48
N GLU A 203 -1.60 -20.15 9.83
CA GLU A 203 -2.12 -20.09 8.47
C GLU A 203 -3.44 -19.29 8.43
N GLU A 204 -3.68 -18.61 7.31
CA GLU A 204 -4.93 -17.88 7.03
C GLU A 204 -6.17 -18.76 7.23
N SER A 205 -6.10 -20.03 6.82
CA SER A 205 -7.20 -20.99 6.97
C SER A 205 -7.58 -21.27 8.42
N ALA A 206 -6.63 -21.16 9.35
CA ALA A 206 -6.84 -21.38 10.78
C ALA A 206 -7.26 -20.08 11.50
N TYR A 207 -6.88 -18.92 10.97
CA TYR A 207 -7.22 -17.60 11.49
C TYR A 207 -7.59 -16.64 10.34
N PRO A 208 -8.81 -16.73 9.78
CA PRO A 208 -9.17 -15.94 8.61
C PRO A 208 -9.24 -14.43 8.87
N TYR A 209 -8.93 -13.64 7.85
CA TYR A 209 -9.08 -12.20 7.84
C TYR A 209 -10.54 -11.76 7.86
N THR A 210 -10.81 -10.80 8.75
CA THR A 210 -12.16 -10.28 9.03
C THR A 210 -12.28 -8.78 8.77
N GLY A 211 -11.18 -8.08 8.45
CA GLY A 211 -11.21 -6.65 8.16
C GLY A 211 -11.55 -5.77 9.37
N GLN A 212 -11.37 -6.27 10.59
CA GLN A 212 -11.62 -5.54 11.83
C GLN A 212 -10.76 -6.09 12.97
N LYS A 213 -10.55 -5.30 14.03
CA LYS A 213 -9.85 -5.76 15.24
C LYS A 213 -10.77 -6.71 16.03
N GLY A 214 -10.31 -7.93 16.24
CA GLY A 214 -10.97 -8.94 17.07
C GLY A 214 -10.24 -9.19 18.38
N LEU A 215 -10.79 -10.12 19.17
CA LEU A 215 -10.09 -10.69 20.32
C LEU A 215 -8.93 -11.56 19.83
N CYS A 216 -7.80 -11.47 20.51
CA CYS A 216 -6.63 -12.28 20.20
C CYS A 216 -6.86 -13.76 20.54
N ARG A 217 -7.04 -14.61 19.52
CA ARG A 217 -7.32 -16.04 19.65
C ARG A 217 -6.07 -16.90 19.44
N LYS A 218 -4.98 -16.61 20.15
CA LYS A 218 -3.75 -17.44 20.08
C LYS A 218 -4.09 -18.90 20.39
N LYS A 219 -3.63 -19.81 19.54
CA LYS A 219 -3.71 -21.25 19.75
C LYS A 219 -2.30 -21.80 19.58
N GLN A 220 -1.62 -22.11 20.68
CA GLN A 220 -0.45 -22.98 20.63
C GLN A 220 -0.94 -24.44 20.67
N PRO A 221 -0.44 -25.35 19.82
CA PRO A 221 0.74 -25.26 18.94
C PRO A 221 0.45 -24.82 17.48
N GLY A 222 -0.65 -24.11 17.20
CA GLY A 222 -1.09 -23.77 15.83
C GLY A 222 -0.22 -22.77 15.06
N ASN A 223 0.72 -22.09 15.72
CA ASN A 223 1.57 -21.08 15.08
C ASN A 223 2.81 -21.74 14.47
N ILE A 224 2.86 -21.80 13.14
CA ILE A 224 3.98 -22.44 12.43
C ILE A 224 4.94 -21.41 11.81
N GLY A 225 4.46 -20.22 11.45
CA GLY A 225 5.27 -19.19 10.79
C GLY A 225 6.16 -18.45 11.79
N VAL A 226 7.31 -19.03 12.12
CA VAL A 226 8.24 -18.48 13.13
C VAL A 226 9.36 -17.69 12.48
N VAL A 227 9.52 -16.42 12.88
CA VAL A 227 10.67 -15.59 12.48
C VAL A 227 11.87 -15.89 13.39
N LYS A 228 13.06 -16.08 12.81
CA LYS A 228 14.33 -16.28 13.55
C LYS A 228 15.11 -14.98 13.69
N ALA A 229 15.29 -14.25 12.59
CA ALA A 229 15.97 -12.97 12.59
C ALA A 229 15.20 -11.93 11.79
N ILE A 230 15.40 -10.67 12.17
CA ILE A 230 14.77 -9.48 11.59
C ILE A 230 15.94 -8.60 11.14
N HIS A 231 15.87 -8.10 9.92
CA HIS A 231 16.95 -7.36 9.28
C HIS A 231 16.39 -6.09 8.67
N ASP A 232 16.75 -4.95 9.25
CA ASP A 232 16.47 -3.63 8.68
C ASP A 232 17.59 -3.26 7.70
N LEU A 233 17.24 -2.81 6.49
CA LEU A 233 18.25 -2.27 5.57
C LEU A 233 18.41 -0.76 5.78
N PRO A 234 19.62 -0.22 5.51
CA PRO A 234 19.89 1.20 5.54
C PRO A 234 18.91 2.01 4.69
N SER A 235 18.31 3.03 5.31
CA SER A 235 17.31 3.89 4.69
C SER A 235 17.84 4.57 3.43
N GLY A 236 17.01 4.58 2.38
CA GLY A 236 17.26 5.20 1.07
C GLY A 236 18.17 4.39 0.15
N ASN A 237 18.72 3.26 0.59
CA ASN A 237 19.69 2.50 -0.20
C ASN A 237 19.00 1.49 -1.14
N GLU A 238 18.60 1.96 -2.32
CA GLU A 238 17.97 1.13 -3.36
C GLU A 238 18.87 -0.04 -3.82
N THR A 239 20.19 0.13 -3.82
CA THR A 239 21.14 -0.94 -4.17
C THR A 239 21.08 -2.09 -3.17
N LEU A 240 21.09 -1.80 -1.87
CA LEU A 240 20.97 -2.85 -0.85
C LEU A 240 19.59 -3.51 -0.87
N LEU A 241 18.53 -2.74 -1.13
CA LEU A 241 17.21 -3.32 -1.36
C LEU A 241 17.23 -4.28 -2.56
N MET A 242 17.88 -3.91 -3.67
CA MET A 242 17.97 -4.74 -4.88
C MET A 242 18.73 -6.03 -4.61
N ASN A 243 19.88 -5.91 -3.95
CA ASN A 243 20.71 -7.04 -3.54
C ASN A 243 19.94 -8.00 -2.66
N THR A 244 19.18 -7.47 -1.69
CA THR A 244 18.36 -8.27 -0.78
C THR A 244 17.22 -8.95 -1.54
N VAL A 245 16.49 -8.23 -2.40
CA VAL A 245 15.41 -8.82 -3.20
C VAL A 245 15.94 -9.90 -4.14
N GLY A 246 17.10 -9.69 -4.76
CA GLY A 246 17.70 -10.60 -5.72
C GLY A 246 18.27 -11.89 -5.13
N THR A 247 18.66 -11.88 -3.85
CA THR A 247 19.36 -13.00 -3.21
C THR A 247 18.59 -13.64 -2.06
N ILE A 248 17.85 -12.84 -1.30
CA ILE A 248 17.15 -13.30 -0.10
C ILE A 248 15.69 -13.64 -0.38
N GLY A 249 14.95 -12.79 -1.09
CA GLY A 249 13.52 -12.97 -1.31
C GLY A 249 12.75 -11.65 -1.32
N PRO A 250 11.41 -11.69 -1.38
CA PRO A 250 10.57 -10.52 -1.21
C PRO A 250 10.87 -9.75 0.09
N VAL A 251 10.87 -8.42 -0.01
CA VAL A 251 11.21 -7.50 1.09
C VAL A 251 10.00 -6.61 1.40
N SER A 252 9.64 -6.52 2.67
CA SER A 252 8.61 -5.59 3.13
C SER A 252 9.17 -4.17 3.08
N VAL A 253 8.41 -3.24 2.52
CA VAL A 253 8.81 -1.83 2.42
C VAL A 253 7.65 -0.93 2.82
N SER A 254 7.97 0.32 3.15
CA SER A 254 6.98 1.39 3.28
C SER A 254 7.06 2.34 2.09
N ILE A 255 5.93 2.85 1.63
CA ILE A 255 5.84 3.88 0.59
C ILE A 255 4.89 5.01 1.03
N ASN A 256 5.02 6.16 0.37
CA ASN A 256 4.01 7.20 0.36
C ASN A 256 2.96 6.86 -0.70
N ALA A 257 1.76 6.51 -0.27
CA ALA A 257 0.64 6.15 -1.12
C ALA A 257 -0.52 7.17 -1.01
N SER A 258 -0.23 8.44 -0.71
CA SER A 258 -1.26 9.48 -0.52
C SER A 258 -1.82 10.08 -1.82
N SER A 259 -1.13 9.90 -2.95
CA SER A 259 -1.50 10.56 -4.19
C SER A 259 -2.64 9.84 -4.92
N GLU A 260 -3.62 10.59 -5.44
CA GLU A 260 -4.67 10.05 -6.32
C GLU A 260 -4.10 9.31 -7.54
N LYS A 261 -2.95 9.76 -8.06
CA LYS A 261 -2.17 9.07 -9.11
C LYS A 261 -1.82 7.63 -8.72
N PHE A 262 -1.51 7.39 -7.45
CA PHE A 262 -1.25 6.04 -6.92
C PHE A 262 -2.55 5.25 -6.79
N HIS A 263 -3.60 5.86 -6.23
CA HIS A 263 -4.90 5.20 -5.99
C HIS A 263 -5.53 4.69 -7.28
N GLN A 264 -5.40 5.45 -8.36
CA GLN A 264 -5.94 5.12 -9.68
C GLN A 264 -4.91 4.45 -10.59
N PHE A 265 -3.73 4.04 -10.10
CA PHE A 265 -2.74 3.37 -10.94
C PHE A 265 -3.34 2.15 -11.66
N LYS A 266 -3.06 2.03 -12.97
CA LYS A 266 -3.55 0.94 -13.82
C LYS A 266 -2.42 0.10 -14.41
N SER A 267 -1.45 0.72 -15.08
CA SER A 267 -0.41 0.02 -15.85
C SER A 267 0.81 0.90 -16.11
N GLY A 268 1.96 0.28 -16.39
CA GLY A 268 3.23 0.97 -16.69
C GLY A 268 4.10 1.19 -15.44
N VAL A 269 5.14 2.02 -15.56
CA VAL A 269 6.08 2.28 -14.46
C VAL A 269 5.66 3.56 -13.73
N TYR A 270 5.09 3.40 -12.55
CA TYR A 270 4.67 4.51 -11.69
C TYR A 270 5.85 5.34 -11.25
N TYR A 271 5.81 6.62 -11.58
CA TYR A 271 6.74 7.63 -11.10
C TYR A 271 5.97 8.90 -10.77
N ASN A 272 6.17 9.41 -9.55
CA ASN A 272 5.55 10.66 -9.14
C ASN A 272 6.61 11.58 -8.51
N PRO A 273 7.02 12.66 -9.19
CA PRO A 273 8.06 13.57 -8.68
C PRO A 273 7.64 14.24 -7.36
N ASP A 274 6.34 14.39 -7.10
CA ASP A 274 5.80 15.01 -5.89
C ASP A 274 5.73 14.06 -4.68
N CYS A 275 6.14 12.80 -4.88
CA CYS A 275 6.00 11.75 -3.89
C CYS A 275 7.13 11.78 -2.85
N LEU A 276 6.88 12.43 -1.72
CA LEU A 276 7.89 12.65 -0.69
C LEU A 276 8.36 11.35 -0.01
N PRO A 277 9.67 11.02 -0.05
CA PRO A 277 10.20 9.75 0.45
C PRO A 277 10.22 9.59 1.97
N ASN A 278 10.04 10.69 2.71
CA ASN A 278 10.00 10.72 4.17
C ASN A 278 8.56 10.75 4.74
N LYS A 279 7.53 10.73 3.89
CA LYS A 279 6.11 10.75 4.28
C LYS A 279 5.43 9.40 3.97
N VAL A 280 6.13 8.32 4.27
CA VAL A 280 5.63 6.96 4.07
C VAL A 280 4.46 6.66 5.02
N ASN A 281 3.38 6.08 4.48
CA ASN A 281 2.15 5.80 5.21
C ASN A 281 1.55 4.43 4.88
N HIS A 282 2.06 3.74 3.86
CA HIS A 282 1.56 2.45 3.40
C HIS A 282 2.66 1.40 3.39
N ALA A 283 2.34 0.17 3.76
CA ALA A 283 3.27 -0.94 3.79
C ALA A 283 2.92 -1.93 2.69
N VAL A 284 3.90 -2.25 1.85
CA VAL A 284 3.74 -3.11 0.67
C VAL A 284 4.90 -4.11 0.60
N LEU A 285 4.90 -5.00 -0.39
CA LEU A 285 5.92 -6.03 -0.54
C LEU A 285 6.60 -5.91 -1.90
N VAL A 286 7.91 -5.66 -1.92
CA VAL A 286 8.71 -5.76 -3.15
C VAL A 286 8.94 -7.24 -3.44
N VAL A 287 8.39 -7.73 -4.54
CA VAL A 287 8.48 -9.13 -4.98
C VAL A 287 9.37 -9.31 -6.20
N GLY A 288 10.06 -8.26 -6.63
CA GLY A 288 10.94 -8.32 -7.77
C GLY A 288 11.36 -6.95 -8.26
N TYR A 289 12.11 -6.95 -9.35
CA TYR A 289 12.53 -5.75 -10.06
C TYR A 289 12.96 -6.11 -11.49
N GLY A 290 13.02 -5.11 -12.35
CA GLY A 290 13.47 -5.29 -13.72
C GLY A 290 13.61 -3.97 -14.44
N LYS A 291 13.46 -4.05 -15.76
CA LYS A 291 13.51 -2.91 -16.67
C LYS A 291 12.39 -3.02 -17.70
N GLU A 292 11.67 -1.93 -17.95
CA GLU A 292 10.59 -1.84 -18.94
C GLU A 292 10.78 -0.54 -19.72
N ASN A 293 10.84 -0.61 -21.05
CA ASN A 293 11.00 0.56 -21.93
C ASN A 293 12.15 1.50 -21.52
N GLY A 294 13.29 0.94 -21.12
CA GLY A 294 14.44 1.72 -20.68
C GLY A 294 14.42 2.14 -19.21
N MET A 295 13.33 1.92 -18.48
CA MET A 295 13.13 2.35 -17.09
C MET A 295 13.27 1.21 -16.11
N ASP A 296 14.10 1.40 -15.09
CA ASP A 296 14.21 0.49 -13.96
C ASP A 296 12.96 0.56 -13.08
N TYR A 297 12.45 -0.60 -12.67
CA TYR A 297 11.29 -0.68 -11.78
C TYR A 297 11.49 -1.67 -10.64
N TRP A 298 10.77 -1.44 -9.54
CA TRP A 298 10.41 -2.38 -8.49
C TRP A 298 9.06 -3.00 -8.81
N LEU A 299 8.94 -4.32 -8.72
CA LEU A 299 7.67 -5.02 -8.80
C LEU A 299 7.09 -5.15 -7.39
N VAL A 300 5.97 -4.49 -7.14
CA VAL A 300 5.41 -4.34 -5.81
C VAL A 300 4.04 -4.99 -5.74
N LYS A 301 3.85 -5.87 -4.75
CA LYS A 301 2.57 -6.46 -4.39
C LYS A 301 1.83 -5.55 -3.41
N ASN A 302 0.62 -5.13 -3.76
CA ASN A 302 -0.25 -4.33 -2.89
C ASN A 302 -1.25 -5.24 -2.13
N SER A 303 -1.98 -4.65 -1.19
CA SER A 303 -3.00 -5.30 -0.35
C SER A 303 -4.40 -4.71 -0.55
N TRP A 304 -4.68 -4.14 -1.73
CA TRP A 304 -5.98 -3.53 -2.08
C TRP A 304 -6.76 -4.36 -3.11
N GLY A 305 -6.60 -5.68 -3.05
CA GLY A 305 -7.27 -6.60 -3.96
C GLY A 305 -6.72 -6.59 -5.39
N VAL A 306 -7.19 -7.54 -6.18
CA VAL A 306 -6.75 -7.73 -7.58
C VAL A 306 -7.27 -6.65 -8.53
N GLN A 307 -8.28 -5.88 -8.11
CA GLN A 307 -8.87 -4.80 -8.90
C GLN A 307 -8.00 -3.53 -8.93
N PHE A 308 -6.95 -3.47 -8.11
CA PHE A 308 -5.97 -2.39 -8.11
C PHE A 308 -4.82 -2.70 -9.09
N GLY A 309 -4.40 -1.73 -9.90
CA GLY A 309 -3.21 -1.85 -10.75
C GLY A 309 -3.21 -3.07 -11.68
N GLU A 310 -2.02 -3.64 -11.88
CA GLU A 310 -1.81 -4.82 -12.71
C GLU A 310 -2.09 -6.09 -11.90
N ASN A 311 -3.37 -6.45 -11.74
CA ASN A 311 -3.83 -7.61 -10.94
C ASN A 311 -3.36 -7.57 -9.48
N GLY A 312 -3.42 -6.39 -8.85
CA GLY A 312 -2.97 -6.15 -7.48
C GLY A 312 -1.50 -5.78 -7.32
N TYR A 313 -0.78 -5.63 -8.43
CA TYR A 313 0.62 -5.22 -8.45
C TYR A 313 0.79 -3.83 -9.07
N ILE A 314 1.92 -3.21 -8.74
CA ILE A 314 2.36 -1.96 -9.32
C ILE A 314 3.87 -2.04 -9.60
N LYS A 315 4.29 -1.55 -10.77
CA LYS A 315 5.70 -1.30 -11.05
C LYS A 315 6.02 0.11 -10.60
N MET A 316 6.86 0.27 -9.58
CA MET A 316 7.29 1.59 -9.09
C MET A 316 8.69 1.90 -9.60
N ALA A 317 8.97 3.15 -9.94
CA ALA A 317 10.28 3.57 -10.40
C ALA A 317 11.40 3.18 -9.42
N ARG A 318 12.44 2.52 -9.94
CA ARG A 318 13.68 2.17 -9.23
C ARG A 318 14.82 3.04 -9.72
N ASN A 319 15.79 3.33 -8.84
CA ASN A 319 16.95 4.18 -9.14
C ASN A 319 16.56 5.61 -9.56
N ARG A 320 15.45 6.13 -9.04
CA ARG A 320 14.93 7.48 -9.33
C ARG A 320 14.75 8.30 -8.05
N GLY A 321 15.78 8.26 -7.20
CA GLY A 321 15.85 9.05 -5.98
C GLY A 321 14.94 8.53 -4.86
N ASN A 322 14.88 7.21 -4.66
CA ASN A 322 14.03 6.59 -3.64
C ASN A 322 12.57 7.05 -3.79
N ASN A 323 12.02 6.99 -5.01
CA ASN A 323 10.70 7.55 -5.31
C ASN A 323 9.63 6.96 -4.38
N CYS A 324 8.79 7.83 -3.81
CA CYS A 324 7.81 7.49 -2.78
C CYS A 324 8.37 6.82 -1.51
N GLY A 325 9.69 6.81 -1.30
CA GLY A 325 10.30 6.26 -0.10
C GLY A 325 10.38 4.74 -0.07
N ILE A 326 10.33 4.08 -1.23
CA ILE A 326 10.35 2.61 -1.35
C ILE A 326 11.53 1.92 -0.63
N ALA A 327 12.67 2.59 -0.54
CA ALA A 327 13.84 2.15 0.21
C ALA A 327 14.02 2.87 1.56
N THR A 328 13.05 3.66 2.04
CA THR A 328 13.13 4.34 3.34
C THR A 328 12.97 3.36 4.51
N ARG A 329 12.06 2.37 4.42
CA ARG A 329 11.86 1.32 5.46
C ARG A 329 11.82 -0.11 4.92
N PRO A 330 12.86 -0.55 4.22
CA PRO A 330 13.03 -1.93 3.84
C PRO A 330 13.38 -2.79 5.05
N VAL A 331 12.58 -3.81 5.30
CA VAL A 331 12.82 -4.81 6.34
C VAL A 331 12.45 -6.19 5.81
N TYR A 332 13.26 -7.18 6.15
CA TYR A 332 12.96 -8.57 5.87
C TYR A 332 13.18 -9.44 7.11
N ALA A 333 12.60 -10.63 7.09
CA ALA A 333 12.76 -11.63 8.13
C ALA A 333 13.35 -12.91 7.53
N THR A 334 13.94 -13.76 8.37
CA THR A 334 14.40 -15.11 8.00
C THR A 334 13.81 -16.16 8.95
N VAL A 335 13.71 -17.41 8.48
CA VAL A 335 13.07 -18.54 9.18
C VAL A 335 14.04 -19.70 9.46
#